data_AF-A0A8C4SNB3-F1
#
_entry.id   AF-A0A8C4SNB3-F1
#
_cell.length_a   1.000
_cell.length_b   1.000
_cell.length_c   1.000
_cell.angle_alpha   90.00
_cell.angle_beta   90.00
_cell.angle_gamma   90.00
#
_symmetry.space_group_name_H-M   'P 1'
#
loop_
_entity.id
_entity.type
_entity.pdbx_description
1 polymer ?
#
loop_
_entity_poly.entity_id
_entity_poly.type
_entity_poly.pdbx_seq_one_letter_code
_entity_poly.pdbx_strand_id
1 'polypeptide(L)' 'MCRTYVKLELGHRAQVRKKPTVEGFTHDWMVFVRGPEHSNIQHFVEKVVFHLHESFPRPKRGTHTSSGKNVLCKRSV' A
#
# COMPACT_ATOMS: atom_id res chain seq x y z
N MET A 1 -0.53 1.34 35.51
CA MET A 1 0.16 1.33 34.20
C MET A 1 -0.87 1.37 33.09
N CYS A 2 -0.66 2.19 32.04
CA CYS A 2 -1.55 2.28 30.88
C CYS A 2 -0.97 1.48 29.71
N ARG A 3 -1.79 0.72 28.98
CA ARG A 3 -1.39 -0.11 27.82
C ARG A 3 -2.31 0.19 26.65
N THR A 4 -1.72 0.53 25.51
CA THR A 4 -2.44 0.81 24.26
C THR A 4 -2.22 -0.34 23.28
N TYR A 5 -3.29 -0.73 22.59
CA TYR A 5 -3.25 -1.70 21.51
C TYR A 5 -3.75 -1.04 20.24
N VAL A 6 -3.06 -1.30 19.13
CA VAL A 6 -3.45 -0.84 17.80
C VAL A 6 -3.62 -2.05 16.89
N LYS A 7 -4.59 -1.97 15.98
CA LYS A 7 -4.80 -2.96 14.93
C LYS A 7 -4.58 -2.29 13.58
N LEU A 8 -3.82 -2.96 12.73
CA LEU A 8 -3.60 -2.56 11.34
C LEU A 8 -3.98 -3.74 10.45
N GLU A 9 -4.55 -3.42 9.29
CA GLU A 9 -4.81 -4.38 8.24
C GLU A 9 -3.83 -4.15 7.09
N LEU A 10 -3.18 -5.23 6.68
CA LEU A 10 -2.31 -5.28 5.51
C LEU A 10 -2.98 -6.16 4.47
N GLY A 11 -2.98 -5.73 3.22
CA GLY A 11 -3.61 -6.49 2.17
C GLY A 11 -3.17 -6.10 0.77
N HIS A 12 -3.63 -6.88 -0.20
CA HIS A 12 -3.38 -6.62 -1.60
C HIS A 12 -4.57 -7.06 -2.45
N ARG A 13 -4.64 -6.53 -3.66
CA ARG A 13 -5.49 -7.04 -4.74
C ARG A 13 -4.64 -7.14 -5.99
N ALA A 14 -4.76 -8.25 -6.70
CA ALA A 14 -4.13 -8.47 -7.99
C ALA A 14 -5.20 -8.92 -8.98
N GLN A 15 -5.12 -8.40 -10.19
CA GLN A 15 -6.03 -8.72 -11.28
C GLN A 15 -5.22 -9.06 -12.53
N VAL A 16 -5.55 -10.20 -13.14
CA VAL A 16 -4.97 -10.60 -14.42
C VAL A 16 -5.43 -9.63 -15.49
N ARG A 17 -4.51 -9.11 -16.29
CA ARG A 17 -4.82 -8.24 -17.43
C ARG A 17 -5.31 -9.09 -18.59
N LYS A 18 -6.28 -8.58 -19.35
CA LYS A 18 -6.73 -9.21 -20.60
C LYS A 18 -5.63 -9.27 -21.67
N LYS A 19 -4.76 -8.24 -21.69
CA LYS A 19 -3.59 -8.16 -22.55
C LYS A 19 -2.39 -7.66 -21.73
N PRO A 20 -1.19 -8.26 -21.87
CA PRO A 20 0.02 -7.76 -21.22
C PRO A 20 0.33 -6.31 -21.62
N THR A 21 1.08 -5.58 -20.79
CA THR A 21 1.63 -4.27 -21.18
C THR A 21 2.69 -4.42 -22.27
N VAL A 22 3.16 -3.29 -22.83
CA VAL A 22 4.26 -3.30 -23.82
C VAL A 22 5.54 -3.89 -23.21
N GLU A 23 5.75 -3.67 -21.91
CA GLU A 23 6.86 -4.25 -21.14
C GLU A 23 6.63 -5.71 -20.72
N GLY A 24 5.49 -6.32 -21.10
CA GLY A 24 5.18 -7.72 -20.82
C GLY A 24 4.51 -7.96 -19.46
N PHE A 25 4.05 -6.93 -18.75
CA PHE A 25 3.41 -7.12 -17.45
C PHE A 25 2.00 -7.72 -17.59
N THR A 26 1.73 -8.81 -16.86
CA THR A 26 0.50 -9.60 -16.97
C THR A 26 -0.58 -9.28 -15.94
N HIS A 27 -0.24 -8.55 -14.88
CA HIS A 27 -1.14 -8.27 -13.76
C HIS A 27 -1.15 -6.79 -13.40
N ASP A 28 -2.31 -6.28 -12.99
CA ASP A 28 -2.41 -5.04 -12.25
C ASP A 28 -2.58 -5.38 -10.77
N TRP A 29 -1.84 -4.70 -9.90
CA TRP A 29 -1.94 -4.95 -8.47
C TRP A 29 -1.83 -3.67 -7.65
N MET A 30 -2.37 -3.77 -6.44
CA MET A 30 -2.22 -2.77 -5.39
C MET A 30 -2.00 -3.47 -4.05
N VAL A 31 -1.17 -2.87 -3.22
CA VAL A 31 -0.96 -3.25 -1.83
C VAL A 31 -1.37 -2.08 -0.93
N PHE A 32 -1.84 -2.36 0.28
CA PHE A 32 -2.29 -1.31 1.19
C PHE A 32 -2.02 -1.62 2.66
N VAL A 33 -1.96 -0.54 3.45
CA VAL A 33 -2.00 -0.55 4.92
C VAL A 33 -3.15 0.35 5.36
N ARG A 34 -4.01 -0.13 6.26
CA ARG A 34 -5.16 0.63 6.76
C ARG A 34 -5.53 0.26 8.20
N GLY A 35 -6.43 1.02 8.81
CA GLY A 35 -7.09 0.62 10.05
C GLY A 35 -8.28 -0.31 9.78
N PRO A 36 -8.70 -1.11 10.78
CA PRO A 36 -9.90 -1.93 10.68
C PRO A 36 -11.15 -1.06 10.52
N GLU A 37 -12.16 -1.55 9.81
CA GLU A 37 -13.45 -0.86 9.61
C GLU A 37 -13.31 0.60 9.15
N HIS A 38 -12.30 0.89 8.32
CA HIS A 38 -11.99 2.24 7.83
C HIS A 38 -11.51 3.24 8.91
N SER A 39 -11.04 2.75 10.06
CA SER A 39 -10.44 3.58 11.12
C SER A 39 -9.26 4.41 10.61
N ASN A 40 -9.19 5.67 11.06
CA ASN A 40 -8.10 6.57 10.68
C ASN A 40 -6.81 6.25 11.45
N ILE A 41 -5.77 5.82 10.73
CA ILE A 41 -4.46 5.48 11.30
C ILE A 41 -3.49 6.68 11.36
N GLN A 42 -3.85 7.83 10.78
CA GLN A 42 -3.00 9.03 10.74
C GLN A 42 -2.62 9.58 12.11
N HIS A 43 -3.47 9.34 13.11
CA HIS A 43 -3.24 9.85 14.46
C HIS A 43 -1.97 9.27 15.09
N PHE A 44 -1.51 8.11 14.61
CA PHE A 44 -0.33 7.41 15.16
C PHE A 44 0.61 6.82 14.10
N VAL A 45 0.28 6.95 12.81
CA VAL A 45 1.15 6.53 11.69
C VAL A 45 1.51 7.75 10.87
N GLU A 46 2.77 8.18 10.91
CA GLU A 46 3.29 9.32 10.13
C GLU A 46 3.43 8.99 8.64
N LYS A 47 4.00 7.81 8.34
CA LYS A 47 4.34 7.38 6.99
C LYS A 47 4.35 5.87 6.87
N VAL A 48 4.00 5.38 5.67
CA VAL A 48 4.21 3.98 5.28
C VAL A 48 5.23 3.92 4.16
N VAL A 49 6.16 2.98 4.26
CA VAL A 49 7.18 2.72 3.23
C VAL A 49 7.01 1.31 2.68
N PHE A 50 6.75 1.22 1.37
CA PHE A 50 6.69 -0.04 0.65
C PHE A 50 8.06 -0.30 0.01
N HIS A 51 8.67 -1.44 0.35
CA HIS A 51 9.88 -1.93 -0.29
C HIS A 51 9.47 -2.93 -1.38
N LEU A 52 9.49 -2.48 -2.63
CA LEU A 52 9.21 -3.31 -3.79
C LEU A 52 10.49 -4.02 -4.26
N HIS A 53 10.31 -5.06 -5.08
CA HIS A 53 11.42 -5.72 -5.76
C HIS A 53 12.21 -4.72 -6.63
N GLU A 54 13.52 -4.91 -6.75
CA GLU A 54 14.44 -3.97 -7.42
C GLU A 54 14.17 -3.78 -8.92
N SER A 55 13.47 -4.74 -9.54
CA SER A 55 13.00 -4.62 -10.92
C SER A 55 12.00 -3.47 -11.12
N PHE A 56 11.40 -2.93 -10.05
CA PHE A 56 10.50 -1.80 -10.14
C PHE A 56 11.27 -0.48 -10.04
N PRO A 57 10.99 0.50 -10.91
CA PRO A 57 11.57 1.81 -10.78
C PRO A 57 11.14 2.44 -9.45
N ARG A 58 12.11 3.02 -8.74
CA ARG A 58 11.95 3.59 -7.39
C ARG A 58 11.31 2.56 -6.45
N PRO A 59 12.04 1.48 -6.10
CA PRO A 59 11.47 0.35 -5.35
C PRO A 59 11.06 0.73 -3.93
N LYS A 60 11.69 1.75 -3.32
CA LYS A 60 11.30 2.30 -2.02
C LYS A 60 10.27 3.42 -2.20
N ARG A 61 8.99 3.13 -1.94
CA ARG A 61 7.87 4.07 -2.10
C ARG A 61 7.32 4.51 -0.76
N GLY A 62 7.43 5.80 -0.45
CA GLY A 62 6.94 6.37 0.80
C GLY A 62 5.66 7.19 0.60
N THR A 63 4.61 6.86 1.34
CA THR A 63 3.35 7.61 1.32
C THR A 63 3.12 8.21 2.69
N HIS A 64 3.08 9.54 2.76
CA HIS A 64 2.71 10.27 3.98
C HIS A 64 1.21 10.11 4.22
N THR A 65 0.82 9.93 5.47
CA THR A 65 -0.56 9.60 5.79
C THR A 65 -1.49 10.81 5.74
N SER A 66 -1.02 12.04 5.48
CA SER A 66 -1.75 13.32 5.61
C SER A 66 -3.13 13.46 4.93
N SER A 67 -3.55 12.53 4.06
CA SER A 67 -4.91 12.49 3.50
C SER A 67 -5.71 11.35 4.12
N GLY A 68 -6.72 11.66 4.96
CA GLY A 68 -7.69 10.85 5.73
C GLY A 68 -8.11 9.41 5.36
N LYS A 69 -7.35 8.60 4.60
CA LYS A 69 -7.76 7.30 4.06
C LYS A 69 -6.55 6.37 3.90
N ASN A 70 -6.87 5.07 3.83
CA ASN A 70 -6.01 3.92 3.50
C ASN A 70 -4.74 4.30 2.73
N VAL A 71 -3.59 3.78 3.17
CA VAL A 71 -2.32 4.02 2.49
C VAL A 71 -2.14 2.96 1.40
N LEU A 72 -2.18 3.38 0.14
CA LEU A 72 -2.09 2.50 -1.02
C LEU A 72 -0.75 2.67 -1.74
N CYS A 73 -0.21 1.56 -2.22
CA CYS A 73 0.83 1.53 -3.25
C CYS A 73 0.32 0.70 -4.43
N LYS A 74 0.18 1.35 -5.59
CA LYS A 74 -0.18 0.68 -6.85
C LYS A 74 1.08 0.41 -7.66
N ARG A 75 1.03 -0.57 -8.57
CA ARG A 75 2.00 -0.65 -9.66
C ARG A 75 1.91 0.65 -10.48
N SER A 76 2.94 1.50 -10.39
CA SER A 76 3.17 2.59 -11.34
C SER A 76 3.76 1.94 -12.58
N VAL A 77 2.89 1.55 -13.52
CA VAL A 77 3.26 1.38 -14.93
C VAL A 77 3.19 2.73 -15.59
#